data_AF-A0A971GS34-F1
#
_entry.id   AF-A0A971GS34-F1
#
_cell.length_a   1.000
_cell.length_b   1.000
_cell.length_c   1.000
_cell.angle_alpha   90.00
_cell.angle_beta   90.00
_cell.angle_gamma   90.00
#
_symmetry.space_group_name_H-M   'P 1'
#
loop_
_entity.id
_entity.type
_entity.pdbx_description
1 polymer ?
#
loop_
_entity_poly.entity_id
_entity_poly.type
_entity_poly.pdbx_seq_one_letter_code
_entity_poly.pdbx_strand_id
1 'polypeptide(L)'
;KSFRNGEIKCLIVSKVANFSIDLPDANVAVQISGTFGSRQEEAQRLGRVLRPKKNDNMAYFYTIITSNSVEEKFAHNRQLFLTEQGYTYSIMNEEMFNKKFG
;
A
#
# COMPACT_ATOMS: atom_id res chain seq x y z
N LYS A 1 10.94 6.53 -16.74
CA LYS A 1 11.32 7.94 -16.47
C LYS A 1 10.09 8.84 -16.33
N SER A 2 9.09 8.73 -17.21
CA SER A 2 7.87 9.54 -17.16
C SER A 2 7.12 9.57 -15.83
N PHE A 3 7.04 8.47 -15.06
CA PHE A 3 6.40 8.52 -13.72
C PHE A 3 7.23 9.33 -12.72
N ARG A 4 8.56 9.13 -12.70
CA ARG A 4 9.48 9.92 -11.85
C ARG A 4 9.40 11.41 -12.18
N ASN A 5 9.21 11.75 -13.45
CA ASN A 5 9.09 13.12 -13.93
C ASN A 5 7.67 13.71 -13.70
N GLY A 6 6.71 12.92 -13.24
CA GLY A 6 5.31 13.35 -13.05
C GLY A 6 4.49 13.48 -14.35
N GLU A 7 5.05 13.09 -15.50
CA GLU A 7 4.35 13.07 -16.80
C GLU A 7 3.20 12.05 -16.80
N ILE A 8 3.41 10.91 -16.15
CA ILE A 8 2.35 9.93 -15.85
C ILE A 8 2.08 9.90 -14.35
N LYS A 9 0.80 9.98 -13.98
CA LYS A 9 0.37 10.06 -12.58
C LYS A 9 0.05 8.69 -11.96
N CYS A 10 -0.14 7.67 -12.80
CA CYS A 10 -0.48 6.32 -12.38
C CYS A 10 0.41 5.33 -13.13
N LEU A 11 0.93 4.34 -12.40
CA LEU A 11 1.70 3.24 -12.93
C LEU A 11 1.12 1.95 -12.34
N ILE A 12 0.67 1.05 -13.21
CA ILE A 12 0.17 -0.27 -12.81
C ILE A 12 1.26 -1.28 -13.12
N VAL A 13 1.60 -2.11 -12.13
CA VAL A 13 2.62 -3.14 -12.27
C VAL A 13 2.10 -4.47 -11.74
N SER A 14 2.58 -5.58 -12.31
CA SER A 14 2.25 -6.93 -11.84
C SER A 14 3.24 -7.40 -10.77
N LYS A 15 2.96 -8.56 -10.15
CA LYS A 15 3.83 -9.19 -9.13
C LYS A 15 5.29 -9.39 -9.59
N VAL A 16 5.54 -9.54 -10.90
CA VAL A 16 6.89 -9.71 -11.45
C VAL A 16 7.74 -8.43 -11.28
N ALA A 17 7.10 -7.28 -11.16
CA ALA A 17 7.79 -6.01 -10.88
C ALA A 17 8.24 -5.86 -9.41
N ASN A 18 7.80 -6.75 -8.50
CA ASN A 18 8.08 -6.63 -7.07
C ASN A 18 9.56 -6.78 -6.70
N PHE A 19 10.39 -7.38 -7.55
CA PHE A 19 11.75 -7.78 -7.18
C PHE A 19 12.87 -6.92 -7.79
N SER A 20 12.60 -6.05 -8.78
CA SER A 20 13.71 -5.47 -9.57
C SER A 20 13.50 -4.04 -10.08
N ILE A 21 12.38 -3.39 -9.75
CA ILE A 21 12.14 -2.03 -10.21
C ILE A 21 12.28 -1.07 -9.03
N ASP A 22 13.29 -0.20 -9.12
CA ASP A 22 13.45 0.97 -8.26
C ASP A 22 12.23 1.89 -8.47
N LEU A 23 11.20 1.67 -7.66
CA LEU A 23 9.94 2.38 -7.82
C LEU A 23 10.16 3.85 -7.45
N PRO A 24 9.75 4.79 -8.33
CA PRO A 24 9.75 6.22 -8.05
C PRO A 24 9.15 6.58 -6.70
N ASP A 25 9.57 7.71 -6.12
CA ASP A 25 8.89 8.33 -4.99
C ASP A 25 7.39 8.49 -5.29
N ALA A 26 6.56 7.75 -4.57
CA ALA A 26 5.11 7.80 -4.68
C ALA A 26 4.51 8.26 -3.35
N ASN A 27 3.40 8.98 -3.42
CA ASN A 27 2.64 9.36 -2.23
C ASN A 27 1.54 8.36 -1.88
N VAL A 28 1.12 7.56 -2.86
CA VAL A 28 0.04 6.60 -2.73
C VAL A 28 0.48 5.31 -3.42
N ALA A 29 0.34 4.21 -2.71
CA ALA A 29 0.53 2.87 -3.25
C ALA A 29 -0.74 2.05 -3.00
N VAL A 30 -1.21 1.32 -4.03
CA VAL A 30 -2.38 0.45 -3.96
C VAL A 30 -1.95 -0.96 -4.32
N GLN A 31 -2.22 -1.91 -3.44
CA GLN A 31 -1.97 -3.33 -3.64
C GLN A 31 -3.30 -4.07 -3.74
N ILE A 32 -3.51 -4.79 -4.84
CA ILE A 32 -4.69 -5.63 -5.06
C ILE A 32 -4.29 -7.08 -4.80
N SER A 33 -5.02 -7.78 -3.90
CA SER A 33 -4.92 -9.22 -3.64
C SER A 33 -3.49 -9.77 -3.64
N GLY A 34 -2.81 -9.68 -2.49
CA GLY A 34 -1.44 -10.19 -2.34
C GLY A 34 -1.44 -11.65 -1.90
N THR A 35 -0.86 -12.56 -2.71
CA THR A 35 -0.32 -13.82 -2.17
C THR A 35 0.72 -13.47 -1.10
N PHE A 36 0.56 -14.02 0.10
CA PHE A 36 1.41 -13.70 1.25
C PHE A 36 2.90 -13.93 0.93
N GLY A 37 3.65 -12.82 0.88
CA GLY A 37 5.12 -12.81 0.93
C GLY A 37 5.61 -12.52 2.35
N SER A 38 6.90 -12.29 2.53
CA SER A 38 7.45 -11.90 3.83
C SER A 38 6.88 -10.54 4.28
N ARG A 39 6.28 -10.49 5.48
CA ARG A 39 5.71 -9.23 6.04
C ARG A 39 6.79 -8.16 6.23
N GLN A 40 8.00 -8.60 6.60
CA GLN A 40 9.15 -7.73 6.75
C GLN A 40 9.60 -7.14 5.41
N GLU A 41 9.57 -7.95 4.34
CA GLU A 41 9.85 -7.47 2.97
C GLU A 41 8.79 -6.46 2.51
N GLU A 42 7.51 -6.68 2.83
CA GLU A 42 6.42 -5.75 2.53
C GLU A 42 6.63 -4.40 3.23
N ALA A 43 6.88 -4.37 4.54
CA ALA A 43 7.13 -3.10 5.25
C ALA A 43 8.40 -2.39 4.78
N GLN A 44 9.48 -3.12 4.50
CA GLN A 44 10.70 -2.53 3.95
C GLN A 44 10.45 -1.92 2.57
N ARG A 45 9.66 -2.59 1.72
CA ARG A 45 9.26 -2.09 0.41
C ARG A 45 8.42 -0.82 0.53
N LEU A 46 7.43 -0.81 1.42
CA LEU A 46 6.59 0.37 1.67
C LEU A 46 7.44 1.58 2.06
N GLY A 47 8.38 1.42 2.98
CA GLY A 47 9.27 2.51 3.41
C GLY A 47 10.18 3.06 2.31
N ARG A 48 10.46 2.29 1.25
CA ARG A 48 11.25 2.76 0.09
C ARG A 48 10.40 3.46 -0.96
N VAL A 49 9.17 2.98 -1.18
CA VAL A 49 8.26 3.49 -2.22
C VAL A 49 7.55 4.76 -1.76
N LEU A 50 7.11 4.78 -0.50
CA LEU A 50 6.30 5.86 0.04
C LEU A 50 7.18 6.94 0.62
N ARG A 51 7.23 8.09 -0.05
CA ARG A 51 7.85 9.31 0.50
C ARG A 51 6.78 10.36 0.78
N PRO A 52 6.77 10.94 1.98
CA PRO A 52 5.93 12.09 2.30
C PRO A 52 6.14 13.23 1.30
N LYS A 53 5.05 13.85 0.84
CA LYS A 53 5.12 15.08 0.04
C LYS A 53 5.49 16.25 0.96
N LYS A 54 6.25 17.22 0.44
CA LYS A 54 6.77 18.37 1.19
C LYS A 54 5.73 19.16 2.00
N ASN A 55 4.44 19.11 1.63
CA ASN A 55 3.39 19.90 2.27
C ASN A 55 2.51 19.11 3.25
N ASP A 56 2.22 17.84 2.94
CA ASP A 56 1.23 17.06 3.70
C ASP A 56 1.92 16.09 4.66
N ASN A 57 3.22 15.86 4.51
CA ASN A 57 4.06 14.90 5.24
C ASN A 57 3.45 13.50 5.43
N MET A 58 2.46 13.15 4.61
CA MET A 58 1.75 11.88 4.65
C MET A 58 1.99 11.10 3.36
N ALA A 59 2.00 9.78 3.49
CA ALA A 59 1.97 8.85 2.38
C ALA A 59 1.00 7.71 2.73
N TYR A 60 0.25 7.24 1.75
CA TYR A 60 -0.84 6.30 1.95
C TYR A 60 -0.56 4.96 1.28
N PHE A 61 -0.81 3.89 2.02
CA PHE A 61 -0.80 2.54 1.49
C PHE A 61 -2.19 1.92 1.61
N TYR A 62 -2.76 1.51 0.48
CA TYR A 62 -4.04 0.81 0.44
C TYR A 62 -3.82 -0.64 0.05
N THR A 63 -4.48 -1.55 0.76
CA THR A 63 -4.63 -2.94 0.31
C THR A 63 -6.10 -3.21 0.08
N ILE A 64 -6.45 -3.70 -1.11
CA ILE A 64 -7.79 -4.19 -1.42
C ILE A 64 -7.81 -5.69 -1.16
N ILE A 65 -8.76 -6.11 -0.32
CA ILE A 65 -8.98 -7.51 0.04
C ILE A 65 -10.41 -7.92 -0.27
N THR A 66 -10.60 -9.21 -0.47
CA THR A 66 -11.89 -9.84 -0.69
C THR A 66 -12.49 -10.24 0.65
N SER A 67 -13.68 -9.72 0.98
CA SER A 67 -14.41 -10.13 2.18
C SER A 67 -14.79 -11.61 2.16
N ASN A 68 -14.93 -12.21 3.34
CA ASN A 68 -15.22 -13.64 3.51
C ASN A 68 -14.20 -14.56 2.82
N SER A 69 -12.94 -14.13 2.77
CA SER A 69 -11.84 -14.92 2.18
C SER A 69 -10.66 -15.01 3.14
N VAL A 70 -9.69 -15.87 2.81
CA VAL A 70 -8.43 -15.98 3.54
C VAL A 70 -7.67 -14.64 3.62
N GLU A 71 -7.97 -13.69 2.72
CA GLU A 71 -7.37 -12.36 2.70
C GLU A 71 -7.69 -11.52 3.94
N GLU A 72 -8.77 -11.80 4.68
CA GLU A 72 -9.08 -11.12 5.94
C GLU A 72 -8.12 -11.50 7.06
N LYS A 73 -7.81 -12.80 7.20
CA LYS A 73 -6.80 -13.30 8.15
C LYS A 73 -5.44 -12.68 7.84
N PHE A 74 -5.12 -12.58 6.57
CA PHE A 74 -3.93 -11.93 6.03
C PHE A 74 -3.88 -10.43 6.34
N ALA A 75 -4.98 -9.71 6.16
CA ALA A 75 -5.08 -8.30 6.52
C ALA A 75 -4.91 -8.07 8.03
N HIS A 76 -5.52 -8.89 8.87
CA HIS A 76 -5.38 -8.78 10.33
C HIS A 76 -3.93 -8.97 10.79
N ASN A 77 -3.25 -9.97 10.23
CA ASN A 77 -1.83 -10.21 10.47
C ASN A 77 -0.93 -9.04 10.02
N ARG A 78 -1.25 -8.41 8.89
CA ARG A 78 -0.56 -7.23 8.39
C ARG A 78 -0.80 -6.02 9.30
N GLN A 79 -2.03 -5.83 9.76
CA GLN A 79 -2.40 -4.76 10.68
C GLN A 79 -1.52 -4.82 11.92
N LEU A 80 -1.48 -5.97 12.61
CA LEU A 80 -0.66 -6.16 13.82
C LEU A 80 0.80 -5.79 13.55
N PHE A 81 1.40 -6.38 12.51
CA PHE A 81 2.80 -6.13 12.16
C PHE A 81 3.10 -4.66 11.84
N LEU A 82 2.27 -4.00 11.03
CA LEU A 82 2.49 -2.58 10.68
C LEU A 82 2.27 -1.66 11.89
N THR A 83 1.29 -1.96 12.76
CA THR A 83 1.09 -1.19 13.99
C THR A 83 2.26 -1.33 14.96
N GLU A 84 2.87 -2.51 15.07
CA GLU A 84 4.09 -2.73 15.85
C GLU A 84 5.28 -1.89 15.33
N GLN A 85 5.33 -1.62 14.03
CA GLN A 85 6.34 -0.76 13.40
C GLN A 85 5.97 0.74 13.44
N GLY A 86 4.87 1.11 14.11
CA GLY A 86 4.45 2.50 14.30
C GLY A 86 3.60 3.09 13.17
N TYR A 87 3.13 2.28 12.21
CA TYR A 87 2.23 2.77 11.17
C TYR A 87 0.80 2.90 11.69
N THR A 88 0.12 3.98 11.29
CA THR A 88 -1.33 4.09 11.46
C THR A 88 -2.04 3.18 10.47
N TYR A 89 -2.96 2.34 10.95
CA TYR A 89 -3.67 1.37 10.13
C TYR A 89 -5.17 1.40 10.41
N SER A 90 -5.98 1.43 9.36
CA SER A 90 -7.44 1.41 9.45
C SER A 90 -8.03 0.40 8.45
N ILE A 91 -8.95 -0.44 8.93
CA ILE A 91 -9.76 -1.32 8.08
C ILE A 91 -11.09 -0.62 7.82
N MET A 92 -11.50 -0.56 6.56
CA MET A 92 -12.76 0.03 6.14
C MET A 92 -13.50 -0.97 5.26
N ASN A 93 -14.79 -1.16 5.54
CA ASN A 93 -15.70 -1.76 4.56
C ASN A 93 -16.19 -0.68 3.59
N GLU A 94 -16.98 -1.08 2.59
CA GLU A 94 -17.53 -0.17 1.58
C GLU A 94 -18.31 1.00 2.21
N GLU A 95 -19.18 0.74 3.19
CA GLU A 95 -19.97 1.77 3.86
C GLU A 95 -19.08 2.80 4.57
N MET A 96 -18.08 2.35 5.32
CA MET A 96 -17.12 3.22 6.01
C MET A 96 -16.29 4.04 5.04
N PHE A 97 -15.88 3.44 3.92
CA PHE A 97 -15.12 4.12 2.88
C PHE A 97 -15.96 5.23 2.23
N ASN A 98 -17.18 4.91 1.79
CA ASN A 98 -18.09 5.87 1.19
C ASN A 98 -18.45 6.99 2.16
N LYS A 99 -18.66 6.70 3.45
CA LYS A 99 -18.91 7.73 4.47
C LYS A 99 -17.71 8.68 4.66
N LYS A 100 -16.48 8.19 4.46
CA LYS A 100 -15.27 8.98 4.69
C LYS A 100 -14.82 9.77 3.47
N PHE A 101 -15.06 9.27 2.27
CA PHE A 101 -14.50 9.80 1.02
C PHE A 101 -15.53 10.10 -0.08
N GLY A 102 -16.79 9.68 0.07
CA GLY A 102 -17.88 9.89 -0.88
C GLY A 102 -18.63 11.21 -0.69
#